data_AF-N9QS05-F1
#
_entry.id   AF-N9QS05-F1
#
_cell.length_a   1.000
_cell.length_b   1.000
_cell.length_c   1.000
_cell.angle_alpha   90.00
_cell.angle_beta   90.00
_cell.angle_gamma   90.00
#
_symmetry.space_group_name_H-M   'P 1'
#
loop_
_entity.id
_entity.type
_entity.pdbx_description
1 polymer ?
#
loop_
_entity_poly.entity_id
_entity_poly.type
_entity_poly.pdbx_seq_one_letter_code
_entity_poly.pdbx_strand_id
1 'polypeptide(L)'
;MMKKTIAFSGLAISALLLTACASNPTALAVQKENNQYEVTGLGKNQLTSKNNAITAANKACGSRSTPIIVDEKTAYNGALKGVVDEQTGQMIQAAATVLGNIAGTNTGLNQNDDYQTVLTFRCQAK
;
A
#
# COMPACT_ATOMS: atom_id res chain seq x y z
N MET A 1 -62.03 -34.65 -7.70
CA MET A 1 -60.75 -34.55 -8.43
C MET A 1 -60.34 -33.08 -8.46
N MET A 2 -59.21 -32.76 -7.82
CA MET A 2 -58.41 -31.52 -7.83
C MET A 2 -59.04 -30.11 -7.66
N LYS A 3 -58.76 -29.55 -6.47
CA LYS A 3 -58.56 -28.12 -6.15
C LYS A 3 -57.63 -27.43 -7.16
N LYS A 4 -57.84 -26.13 -7.39
CA LYS A 4 -56.76 -25.14 -7.65
C LYS A 4 -57.26 -23.71 -7.38
N THR A 5 -57.47 -23.42 -6.11
CA THR A 5 -57.45 -22.05 -5.58
C THR A 5 -55.99 -21.57 -5.50
N ILE A 6 -55.75 -20.39 -6.09
CA ILE A 6 -54.88 -19.31 -5.58
C ILE A 6 -53.46 -19.69 -5.16
N ALA A 7 -52.46 -19.25 -5.94
CA ALA A 7 -51.15 -18.82 -5.42
C ALA A 7 -50.34 -18.08 -6.52
N PHE A 8 -50.77 -16.87 -6.90
CA PHE A 8 -49.88 -15.88 -7.51
C PHE A 8 -49.22 -15.10 -6.37
N SER A 9 -48.22 -15.70 -5.73
CA SER A 9 -47.44 -15.01 -4.70
C SER A 9 -46.09 -15.72 -4.56
N GLY A 10 -45.08 -15.15 -5.21
CA GLY A 10 -43.71 -15.60 -4.98
C GLY A 10 -42.87 -15.46 -6.23
N LEU A 11 -42.41 -14.25 -6.50
CA LEU A 11 -41.21 -13.97 -7.31
C LEU A 11 -40.93 -12.45 -7.25
N ALA A 12 -40.56 -11.93 -6.06
CA ALA A 12 -40.12 -10.54 -5.94
C ALA A 12 -39.26 -10.28 -4.68
N ILE A 13 -38.30 -11.15 -4.34
CA ILE A 13 -37.36 -10.89 -3.22
C ILE A 13 -35.87 -10.98 -3.62
N SER A 14 -35.54 -11.27 -4.88
CA SER A 14 -34.14 -11.44 -5.32
C SER A 14 -33.37 -10.14 -5.61
N ALA A 15 -33.96 -8.95 -5.45
CA ALA A 15 -33.32 -7.69 -5.85
C ALA A 15 -32.50 -6.97 -4.76
N LEU A 16 -32.48 -7.45 -3.51
CA LEU A 16 -31.91 -6.71 -2.37
C LEU A 16 -30.50 -7.13 -1.92
N LEU A 17 -29.81 -8.01 -2.65
CA LEU A 17 -28.50 -8.54 -2.21
C LEU A 17 -27.29 -8.09 -3.05
N LEU A 18 -27.44 -7.15 -3.99
CA LEU A 18 -26.32 -6.68 -4.82
C LEU A 18 -25.62 -5.40 -4.31
N THR A 19 -25.59 -5.15 -3.00
CA THR A 19 -24.67 -4.15 -2.43
C THR A 19 -23.27 -4.76 -2.26
N ALA A 20 -22.67 -5.27 -3.33
CA ALA A 20 -21.28 -5.72 -3.33
C ALA A 20 -20.36 -4.50 -3.60
N CYS A 21 -19.85 -3.94 -2.52
CA CYS A 21 -18.55 -3.28 -2.38
C CYS A 21 -18.05 -2.40 -3.54
N ALA A 22 -18.65 -1.22 -3.71
CA ALA A 22 -17.89 -0.06 -4.21
C ALA A 22 -17.26 0.68 -3.02
N SER A 23 -16.41 -0.01 -2.25
CA SER A 23 -15.51 0.67 -1.32
C SER A 23 -14.42 1.33 -2.15
N ASN A 24 -14.65 2.57 -2.56
CA ASN A 24 -13.64 3.40 -3.18
C ASN A 24 -12.41 3.43 -2.24
N PRO A 25 -11.23 3.02 -2.72
CA PRO A 25 -10.04 3.03 -1.89
C PRO A 25 -9.69 4.48 -1.53
N THR A 26 -9.69 4.78 -0.23
CA THR A 26 -9.33 6.10 0.33
C THR A 26 -7.81 6.32 0.41
N ALA A 27 -7.04 5.35 -0.10
CA ALA A 27 -5.60 5.41 -0.33
C ALA A 27 -5.34 4.97 -1.79
N LEU A 28 -4.29 5.47 -2.43
CA LEU A 28 -3.87 5.04 -3.77
C LEU A 28 -3.40 3.57 -3.73
N ALA A 29 -4.35 2.64 -3.71
CA ALA A 29 -4.12 1.21 -3.81
C ALA A 29 -4.51 0.76 -5.22
N VAL A 30 -3.55 0.20 -5.94
CA VAL A 30 -3.76 -0.32 -7.29
C VAL A 30 -4.28 -1.74 -7.18
N GLN A 31 -5.46 -2.02 -7.73
CA GLN A 31 -5.97 -3.37 -7.80
C GLN A 31 -5.15 -4.18 -8.82
N LYS A 32 -4.67 -5.35 -8.39
CA LYS A 32 -3.95 -6.33 -9.21
C LYS A 32 -4.90 -7.50 -9.51
N GLU A 33 -4.44 -8.41 -10.35
CA GLU A 33 -5.12 -9.69 -10.56
C GLU A 33 -5.30 -10.48 -9.25
N ASN A 34 -6.18 -11.48 -9.27
CA ASN A 34 -6.40 -12.40 -8.14
C ASN A 34 -6.82 -11.72 -6.83
N ASN A 35 -7.56 -10.61 -6.91
CA ASN A 35 -8.03 -9.83 -5.74
C ASN A 35 -6.88 -9.35 -4.83
N GLN A 36 -5.71 -9.10 -5.41
CA GLN A 36 -4.58 -8.49 -4.74
C GLN A 36 -4.60 -6.97 -4.97
N TYR A 37 -3.89 -6.25 -4.12
CA TYR A 37 -3.77 -4.81 -4.13
C TYR A 37 -2.31 -4.44 -3.91
N GLU A 38 -1.89 -3.36 -4.54
CA GLU A 38 -0.54 -2.84 -4.44
C GLU A 38 -0.57 -1.42 -3.87
N VAL A 39 0.26 -1.15 -2.87
CA VAL A 39 0.47 0.19 -2.33
C VAL A 39 1.95 0.50 -2.29
N THR A 40 2.27 1.79 -2.40
CA THR A 40 3.64 2.29 -2.23
C THR A 40 3.70 3.15 -0.98
N GLY A 41 4.61 2.84 -0.07
CA GLY A 41 5.02 3.69 1.05
C GLY A 41 6.36 4.34 0.76
N LEU A 42 6.45 5.65 0.98
CA LEU A 42 7.70 6.41 0.88
C LEU A 42 8.20 6.76 2.28
N GLY A 43 9.51 6.94 2.44
CA GLY A 43 10.07 7.45 3.69
C GLY A 43 11.56 7.71 3.63
N LYS A 44 12.04 8.50 4.59
CA LYS A 44 13.47 8.86 4.76
C LYS A 44 14.39 7.67 5.09
N ASN A 45 13.81 6.56 5.52
CA ASN A 45 14.53 5.32 5.79
C ASN A 45 13.61 4.11 5.53
N GLN A 46 14.20 2.93 5.45
CA GLN A 46 13.50 1.67 5.20
C GLN A 46 12.33 1.43 6.19
N LEU A 47 12.52 1.70 7.48
CA LEU A 47 11.50 1.47 8.50
C LEU A 47 10.28 2.39 8.31
N THR A 48 10.52 3.68 8.08
CA THR A 48 9.44 4.66 7.84
C THR A 48 8.69 4.33 6.55
N SER A 49 9.41 3.96 5.49
CA SER A 49 8.83 3.53 4.21
C SER A 49 7.90 2.31 4.36
N LYS A 50 8.34 1.29 5.10
CA LYS A 50 7.52 0.10 5.41
C LYS A 50 6.28 0.43 6.24
N ASN A 51 6.44 1.20 7.32
CA ASN A 51 5.30 1.59 8.17
C ASN A 51 4.25 2.40 7.39
N ASN A 52 4.70 3.26 6.47
CA ASN A 52 3.81 4.02 5.60
C ASN A 52 3.07 3.11 4.62
N ALA A 53 3.75 2.11 4.02
CA ALA A 53 3.12 1.12 3.15
C ALA A 53 2.09 0.26 3.91
N ILE A 54 2.43 -0.20 5.12
CA ILE A 54 1.50 -0.97 5.99
C ILE A 54 0.28 -0.12 6.37
N THR A 55 0.49 1.16 6.69
CA THR A 55 -0.60 2.09 7.00
C THR A 55 -1.53 2.25 5.80
N ALA A 56 -0.97 2.39 4.59
CA ALA A 56 -1.75 2.46 3.36
C ALA A 56 -2.53 1.16 3.09
N ALA A 57 -1.93 -0.01 3.30
CA ALA A 57 -2.59 -1.30 3.15
C ALA A 57 -3.75 -1.48 4.13
N ASN A 58 -3.57 -1.10 5.40
CA ASN A 58 -4.64 -1.11 6.40
C ASN A 58 -5.80 -0.17 6.02
N LYS A 59 -5.48 1.03 5.52
CA LYS A 59 -6.50 1.97 5.02
C LYS A 59 -7.27 1.39 3.84
N ALA A 60 -6.56 0.73 2.90
CA ALA A 60 -7.17 0.09 1.74
C ALA A 60 -8.12 -1.07 2.13
N CYS A 61 -7.77 -1.87 3.14
CA CYS A 61 -8.64 -2.95 3.64
C CYS A 61 -9.80 -2.47 4.53
N GLY A 62 -9.77 -1.24 5.02
CA GLY A 62 -10.79 -0.70 5.92
C GLY A 62 -10.79 -1.35 7.31
N SER A 63 -11.85 -1.13 8.09
CA SER A 63 -11.88 -1.51 9.51
C SER A 63 -12.19 -2.99 9.78
N ARG A 64 -12.88 -3.65 8.84
CA ARG A 64 -13.39 -5.03 8.99
C ARG A 64 -12.48 -6.12 8.43
N SER A 65 -11.42 -5.72 7.75
CA SER A 65 -10.49 -6.64 7.11
C SER A 65 -9.05 -6.30 7.53
N THR A 66 -8.15 -7.28 7.45
CA THR A 66 -6.73 -7.12 7.66
C THR A 66 -5.97 -7.36 6.35
N PRO A 67 -4.91 -6.60 6.08
CA PRO A 67 -4.04 -6.89 4.94
C PRO A 67 -3.22 -8.15 5.24
N ILE A 68 -3.25 -9.11 4.31
CA ILE A 68 -2.33 -10.25 4.28
C ILE A 68 -1.31 -9.97 3.20
N ILE A 69 -0.06 -9.75 3.62
CA ILE A 69 1.04 -9.41 2.72
C ILE A 69 1.40 -10.65 1.89
N VAL A 70 1.48 -10.45 0.58
CA VAL A 70 1.85 -11.47 -0.42
C VAL A 70 3.25 -11.22 -0.95
N ASP A 71 3.62 -9.95 -1.14
CA ASP A 71 4.96 -9.53 -1.58
C ASP A 71 5.33 -8.20 -0.90
N GLU A 72 6.61 -8.05 -0.56
CA GLU A 72 7.20 -6.82 -0.02
C GLU A 72 8.54 -6.55 -0.71
N LYS A 73 8.68 -5.37 -1.29
CA LYS A 73 9.94 -4.91 -1.86
C LYS A 73 10.26 -3.52 -1.36
N THR A 74 11.39 -3.37 -0.67
CA THR A 74 11.92 -2.06 -0.30
C THR A 74 13.19 -1.78 -1.07
N ALA A 75 13.28 -0.60 -1.69
CA ALA A 75 14.46 -0.15 -2.40
C ALA A 75 14.75 1.33 -2.09
N TYR A 76 16.02 1.70 -2.16
CA TYR A 76 16.43 3.09 -2.20
C TYR A 76 15.98 3.73 -3.53
N ASN A 77 15.23 4.83 -3.44
CA ASN A 77 14.70 5.63 -4.55
C ASN A 77 15.18 7.08 -4.54
N GLY A 78 16.20 7.41 -3.75
CA GLY A 78 16.79 8.75 -3.73
C GLY A 78 17.55 9.10 -5.02
N ALA A 79 17.99 10.35 -5.12
CA ALA A 79 18.57 10.96 -6.33
C ALA A 79 19.80 10.26 -6.94
N LEU A 80 20.39 9.29 -6.23
CA LEU A 80 21.57 8.52 -6.66
C LEU A 80 21.23 7.08 -7.09
N LYS A 81 19.95 6.71 -7.21
CA LYS A 81 19.51 5.38 -7.66
C LYS A 81 20.12 5.05 -9.02
N GLY A 82 20.95 4.01 -9.07
CA GLY A 82 21.56 3.48 -10.29
C GLY A 82 22.89 4.15 -10.71
N VAL A 83 23.38 5.15 -9.98
CA VAL A 83 24.66 5.83 -10.29
C VAL A 83 25.82 5.29 -9.43
N VAL A 84 25.50 4.71 -8.27
CA VAL A 84 26.46 4.11 -7.34
C VAL A 84 25.86 2.83 -6.77
N ASP A 85 26.70 1.83 -6.49
CA ASP A 85 26.31 0.64 -5.73
C ASP A 85 25.76 1.05 -4.35
N GLU A 86 24.82 0.28 -3.79
CA GLU A 86 24.05 0.63 -2.60
C GLU A 86 24.97 0.93 -1.40
N GLN A 87 26.09 0.21 -1.31
CA GLN A 87 27.13 0.43 -0.30
C GLN A 87 27.90 1.75 -0.51
N THR A 88 28.09 2.18 -1.76
CA THR A 88 28.75 3.45 -2.10
C THR A 88 27.82 4.64 -1.90
N GLY A 89 26.51 4.48 -2.17
CA GLY A 89 25.50 5.50 -1.89
C GLY A 89 25.37 5.80 -0.40
N GLN A 90 25.34 4.77 0.45
CA GLN A 90 25.33 4.91 1.90
C GLN A 90 26.61 5.58 2.43
N MET A 91 27.78 5.24 1.86
CA MET A 91 29.08 5.84 2.23
C MET A 91 29.18 7.32 1.85
N ILE A 92 28.70 7.72 0.67
CA ILE A 92 28.68 9.13 0.26
C ILE A 92 27.74 9.93 1.15
N GLN A 93 26.57 9.38 1.49
CA GLN A 93 25.62 10.04 2.38
C GLN A 93 26.18 10.17 3.81
N ALA A 94 26.93 9.17 4.29
CA ALA A 94 27.66 9.24 5.55
C ALA A 94 28.79 10.28 5.52
N ALA A 95 29.55 10.35 4.42
CA ALA A 95 30.62 11.35 4.24
C ALA A 95 30.07 12.78 4.12
N ALA A 96 28.95 12.97 3.42
CA ALA A 96 28.24 14.24 3.36
C ALA A 96 27.67 14.65 4.73
N THR A 97 27.24 13.70 5.56
CA THR A 97 26.79 13.97 6.93
C THR A 97 27.95 14.43 7.82
N VAL A 98 29.14 13.83 7.68
CA VAL A 98 30.32 14.21 8.48
C VAL A 98 30.90 15.56 8.02
N LEU A 99 30.98 15.81 6.71
CA LEU A 99 31.53 17.06 6.16
C LEU A 99 30.53 18.23 6.19
N GLY A 100 29.23 17.96 6.03
CA GLY A 100 28.16 18.97 6.07
C GLY A 100 27.95 19.58 7.45
N ASN A 101 28.25 18.84 8.52
CA ASN A 101 28.15 19.34 9.89
C ASN A 101 29.23 20.37 10.27
N ILE A 102 30.34 20.43 9.53
CA ILE A 102 31.45 21.38 9.78
C ILE A 102 31.31 22.65 8.91
N ALA A 103 30.64 22.56 7.76
CA ALA A 103 30.52 23.66 6.80
C ALA A 103 29.17 24.43 6.85
N GLY A 104 28.33 24.23 7.88
CA GLY A 104 27.12 25.03 8.12
C GLY A 104 26.07 24.97 7.01
N THR A 105 26.18 24.01 6.08
CA THR A 105 25.26 23.85 4.96
C THR A 105 24.57 22.49 5.09
N ASN A 106 23.37 22.53 5.70
CA ASN A 106 22.38 21.45 5.63
C ASN A 106 21.94 21.25 4.17
N THR A 107 22.82 20.75 3.32
CA THR A 107 22.48 20.28 1.98
C THR A 107 21.98 18.85 2.13
N GLY A 108 20.74 18.73 2.61
CA GLY A 108 20.05 17.46 2.80
C GLY A 108 19.97 16.69 1.50
N LEU A 109 20.96 15.83 1.25
CA LEU A 109 20.91 14.81 0.20
C LEU A 109 19.93 13.68 0.56
N ASN A 110 19.43 13.66 1.80
CA ASN A 110 18.43 12.73 2.26
C ASN A 110 17.05 13.38 2.10
N GLN A 111 16.37 13.15 0.96
CA GLN A 111 15.01 13.64 0.79
C GLN A 111 14.04 12.72 1.55
N ASN A 112 12.89 13.26 1.97
CA ASN A 112 11.94 12.54 2.83
C ASN A 112 11.37 11.25 2.20
N ASP A 113 11.66 10.98 0.92
CA ASP A 113 11.13 9.89 0.10
C ASP A 113 12.22 8.97 -0.48
N ASP A 114 13.42 9.01 0.07
CA ASP A 114 14.58 8.26 -0.41
C ASP A 114 14.44 6.73 -0.36
N TYR A 115 13.48 6.21 0.40
CA TYR A 115 13.15 4.79 0.44
C TYR A 115 11.71 4.56 -0.01
N GLN A 116 11.54 3.60 -0.92
CA GLN A 116 10.25 3.18 -1.44
C GLN A 116 10.00 1.72 -1.06
N THR A 117 8.85 1.45 -0.44
CA THR A 117 8.37 0.09 -0.16
C THR A 117 7.10 -0.14 -0.94
N VAL A 118 7.12 -1.13 -1.83
CA VAL A 118 5.95 -1.63 -2.54
C VAL A 118 5.45 -2.85 -1.80
N LEU A 119 4.18 -2.83 -1.39
CA LEU A 119 3.49 -3.96 -0.77
C LEU A 119 2.41 -4.47 -1.71
N THR A 120 2.45 -5.77 -2.00
CA THR A 120 1.31 -6.49 -2.58
C THR A 120 0.61 -7.26 -1.47
N PHE A 121 -0.70 -7.11 -1.35
CA PHE A 121 -1.49 -7.72 -0.29
C PHE A 121 -2.90 -8.08 -0.76
N ARG A 122 -3.59 -8.89 0.02
CA ARG A 122 -5.04 -9.12 -0.11
C ARG A 122 -5.72 -8.76 1.20
N CYS A 123 -6.98 -8.36 1.14
CA CYS A 123 -7.76 -8.09 2.34
C CYS A 123 -8.49 -9.35 2.79
N GLN A 124 -8.30 -9.76 4.04
CA GLN A 124 -8.98 -10.89 4.65
C GLN A 124 -9.89 -10.39 5.76
N ALA A 125 -11.13 -10.89 5.82
CA ALA A 125 -12.05 -10.56 6.91
C ALA A 125 -11.47 -11.01 8.26
N LYS A 126 -11.71 -10.21 9.30
CA LYS A 126 -11.35 -10.55 10.69
C LYS A 126 -12.24 -11.65 11.25
#